data_AF-A0A497NHM5-F1
#
_entry.id   AF-A0A497NHM5-F1
#
_cell.length_a   1.000
_cell.length_b   1.000
_cell.length_c   1.000
_cell.angle_alpha   90.00
_cell.angle_beta   90.00
_cell.angle_gamma   90.00
#
_symmetry.space_group_name_H-M   'P 1'
#
loop_
_entity.id
_entity.type
_entity.pdbx_description
1 polymer ?
#
loop_
_entity_poly.entity_id
_entity_poly.type
_entity_poly.pdbx_seq_one_letter_code
_entity_poly.pdbx_strand_id
1 'polypeptide(L)'
;MKKIEKWMSEEKSKKAAAFLLLLMFVCSVLSSFTNGVYMSGIDLVRGIRVAEEYYIDVPFYYQVKNYYCGPAALQMVFDFYGENISQYEIADVARTVPYVTYTDELRRAAHFSNISTSMGSEMPENITGYTARKFGYAAFEMGGMTLDDLKSLIDQDFPMILLMRWVP
;
A
#
# COMPACT_ATOMS: atom_id res chain seq x y z
N MET A 1 -63.18 -8.02 -1.82
CA MET A 1 -62.12 -9.00 -2.20
C MET A 1 -61.20 -8.49 -3.31
N LYS A 2 -61.70 -8.03 -4.47
CA LYS A 2 -60.86 -7.58 -5.61
C LYS A 2 -59.75 -6.55 -5.30
N LYS A 3 -59.96 -5.63 -4.34
CA LYS A 3 -58.96 -4.60 -3.97
C LYS A 3 -57.74 -5.18 -3.22
N ILE A 4 -57.96 -6.21 -2.39
CA ILE A 4 -56.89 -6.87 -1.62
C ILE A 4 -56.06 -7.77 -2.54
N GLU A 5 -56.71 -8.47 -3.47
CA GLU A 5 -56.02 -9.30 -4.48
C GLU A 5 -55.12 -8.47 -5.39
N LYS A 6 -55.58 -7.29 -5.82
CA LYS A 6 -54.77 -6.34 -6.60
C LYS A 6 -53.57 -5.84 -5.80
N TRP A 7 -53.77 -5.48 -4.53
CA TRP A 7 -52.69 -5.02 -3.66
C TRP A 7 -51.64 -6.11 -3.40
N MET A 8 -52.07 -7.35 -3.15
CA MET A 8 -51.16 -8.49 -3.00
C MET A 8 -50.39 -8.83 -4.30
N SER A 9 -51.01 -8.63 -5.46
CA SER A 9 -50.35 -8.80 -6.77
C SER A 9 -49.29 -7.73 -7.01
N GLU A 10 -49.57 -6.47 -6.70
CA GLU A 10 -48.61 -5.36 -6.79
C GLU A 10 -47.44 -5.54 -5.81
N GLU A 11 -47.69 -6.00 -4.59
CA GLU A 11 -46.67 -6.29 -3.57
C GLU A 11 -45.72 -7.41 -4.02
N LYS A 12 -46.28 -8.49 -4.61
CA LYS A 12 -45.49 -9.59 -5.20
C LYS A 12 -44.66 -9.11 -6.39
N SER A 13 -45.23 -8.27 -7.25
CA SER A 13 -44.53 -7.69 -8.40
C SER A 13 -43.37 -6.79 -7.98
N LYS A 14 -43.53 -5.99 -6.93
CA LYS A 14 -42.46 -5.12 -6.40
C LYS A 14 -41.32 -5.93 -5.79
N LYS A 15 -41.64 -6.99 -5.03
CA LYS A 15 -40.64 -7.90 -4.46
C LYS A 15 -39.89 -8.68 -5.56
N ALA A 16 -40.60 -9.12 -6.61
CA ALA A 16 -39.98 -9.77 -7.76
C ALA A 16 -39.06 -8.82 -8.53
N ALA A 17 -39.46 -7.56 -8.72
CA ALA A 17 -38.63 -6.54 -9.36
C ALA A 17 -37.38 -6.19 -8.54
N ALA A 18 -37.51 -6.08 -7.21
CA ALA A 18 -36.38 -5.86 -6.31
C ALA A 18 -35.39 -7.04 -6.32
N PHE A 19 -35.90 -8.27 -6.38
CA PHE A 19 -35.08 -9.47 -6.50
C PHE A 19 -34.34 -9.53 -7.85
N LEU A 20 -35.02 -9.18 -8.95
CA LEU A 20 -34.39 -9.07 -10.28
C LEU A 20 -33.31 -7.98 -10.34
N LEU A 21 -33.54 -6.82 -9.71
CA LEU A 21 -32.54 -5.76 -9.62
C LEU A 21 -31.32 -6.17 -8.79
N LEU A 22 -31.53 -6.87 -7.67
CA LEU A 22 -30.44 -7.42 -6.86
C LEU A 22 -29.66 -8.48 -7.66
N LEU A 23 -30.34 -9.35 -8.40
CA LEU A 23 -29.71 -10.37 -9.25
C LEU A 23 -28.89 -9.72 -10.36
N MET A 24 -29.40 -8.68 -11.02
CA MET A 24 -28.65 -7.93 -12.04
C MET A 24 -27.44 -7.20 -11.45
N PHE A 25 -27.55 -6.65 -10.23
CA PHE A 25 -26.42 -6.05 -9.52
C PHE A 25 -25.35 -7.10 -9.20
N VAL A 26 -25.74 -8.27 -8.69
CA VAL A 26 -24.82 -9.40 -8.42
C VAL A 26 -24.15 -9.89 -9.70
N CYS A 27 -24.89 -10.03 -10.81
CA CYS A 27 -24.32 -10.37 -12.11
C CYS A 27 -23.30 -9.33 -12.60
N SER A 28 -23.57 -8.04 -12.42
CA SER A 28 -22.63 -6.98 -12.83
C SER A 28 -21.32 -6.99 -12.02
N VAL A 29 -21.40 -7.31 -10.73
CA VAL A 29 -20.21 -7.46 -9.86
C VAL A 29 -19.44 -8.74 -10.22
N LEU A 30 -20.11 -9.86 -10.50
CA LEU A 30 -19.47 -11.11 -10.94
C LEU A 30 -18.81 -10.99 -12.33
N SER A 31 -19.38 -10.21 -13.25
CA SER A 31 -18.70 -9.91 -14.53
C SER A 31 -17.44 -9.06 -14.36
N SER A 32 -17.34 -8.26 -13.29
CA SER A 32 -16.12 -7.52 -12.96
C SER A 32 -15.03 -8.42 -12.37
N PHE A 33 -15.37 -9.56 -11.77
CA PHE A 33 -14.41 -10.55 -11.28
C PHE A 33 -13.91 -11.52 -12.36
N THR A 34 -14.70 -11.76 -13.41
CA THR A 34 -14.33 -12.69 -14.50
C THR A 34 -13.55 -12.05 -15.64
N ASN A 35 -13.58 -10.72 -15.77
CA ASN A 35 -12.67 -9.98 -16.65
C ASN A 35 -11.24 -9.83 -16.07
N GLY A 36 -10.98 -10.35 -14.87
CA GLY A 36 -9.67 -10.34 -14.21
C GLY A 36 -8.89 -11.66 -14.31
N VAL A 37 -9.44 -12.69 -14.96
CA VAL A 37 -8.72 -13.96 -15.18
C VAL A 37 -8.46 -14.12 -16.68
N TYR A 38 -7.45 -13.41 -17.17
CA TYR A 38 -6.76 -13.86 -18.38
C TYR A 38 -6.09 -15.19 -18.04
N MET A 39 -6.68 -16.27 -18.53
CA MET A 39 -6.06 -17.58 -18.59
C MET A 39 -4.85 -17.42 -19.53
N SER A 40 -3.64 -17.27 -18.96
CA SER A 40 -2.42 -17.18 -19.75
C SER A 40 -2.29 -18.49 -20.53
N GLY A 41 -2.40 -18.36 -21.85
CA GLY A 41 -2.23 -19.46 -22.78
C GLY A 41 -0.90 -20.15 -22.51
N ILE A 42 -0.96 -21.46 -22.42
CA ILE A 42 0.18 -22.36 -22.32
C ILE A 42 0.90 -22.27 -23.67
N ASP A 43 1.83 -21.33 -23.82
CA ASP A 43 2.67 -21.18 -25.01
C ASP A 43 3.88 -22.13 -24.86
N LEU A 44 3.59 -23.43 -24.90
CA LEU A 44 4.56 -24.52 -24.76
C LEU A 44 5.37 -24.70 -26.05
N VAL A 45 6.00 -23.63 -26.56
CA VAL A 45 7.19 -23.56 -27.46
C VAL A 45 7.43 -22.06 -27.71
N ARG A 46 7.89 -21.33 -26.69
CA ARG A 46 8.56 -20.04 -26.90
C ARG A 46 9.64 -19.90 -25.84
N GLY A 47 10.84 -19.64 -26.33
CA GLY A 47 12.10 -19.76 -25.60
C GLY A 47 12.09 -19.14 -24.22
N ILE A 48 12.94 -19.69 -23.37
CA ILE A 48 13.45 -19.13 -22.12
C ILE A 48 13.27 -17.60 -22.17
N ARG A 49 12.21 -17.08 -21.54
CA ARG A 49 12.15 -15.65 -21.23
C ARG A 49 13.25 -15.45 -20.21
N VAL A 50 14.43 -15.06 -20.67
CA VAL A 50 15.36 -14.31 -19.84
C VAL A 50 14.52 -13.13 -19.38
N ALA A 51 14.17 -13.09 -18.10
CA ALA A 51 13.31 -12.06 -17.55
C ALA A 51 13.84 -10.69 -18.02
N GLU A 52 13.03 -9.96 -18.77
CA GLU A 52 13.33 -8.56 -19.08
C GLU A 52 13.45 -7.82 -17.75
N GLU A 53 14.47 -6.98 -17.62
CA GLU A 53 14.73 -6.22 -16.40
C GLU A 53 13.49 -5.38 -16.06
N TYR A 54 12.94 -5.55 -14.85
CA TYR A 54 11.81 -4.78 -14.36
C TYR A 54 12.29 -3.74 -13.36
N TYR A 55 11.94 -2.48 -13.60
CA TYR A 55 12.32 -1.34 -12.77
C TYR A 55 11.09 -0.62 -12.27
N ILE A 56 11.03 -0.42 -10.95
CA ILE A 56 10.07 0.48 -10.32
C ILE A 56 10.68 1.88 -10.35
N ASP A 57 9.99 2.84 -10.96
CA ASP A 57 10.44 4.24 -11.05
C ASP A 57 10.22 4.97 -9.72
N VAL A 58 11.08 4.67 -8.74
CA VAL A 58 11.06 5.28 -7.41
C VAL A 58 11.92 6.56 -7.43
N PRO A 59 11.40 7.72 -7.00
CA PRO A 59 12.18 8.95 -6.89
C PRO A 59 13.45 8.76 -6.07
N PHE A 60 14.56 9.33 -6.52
CA PHE A 60 15.85 9.21 -5.84
C PHE A 60 16.18 10.46 -5.01
N TYR A 61 16.45 10.26 -3.72
CA TYR A 61 16.88 11.30 -2.79
C TYR A 61 18.17 10.93 -2.07
N TYR A 62 19.13 11.85 -2.04
CA TYR A 62 20.31 11.71 -1.20
C TYR A 62 19.95 11.89 0.28
N GLN A 63 20.59 11.12 1.15
CA GLN A 63 20.46 11.32 2.59
C GLN A 63 21.03 12.68 2.99
N VAL A 64 20.26 13.43 3.81
CA VAL A 64 20.64 14.78 4.26
C VAL A 64 21.72 14.71 5.35
N LYS A 65 21.69 13.67 6.19
CA LYS A 65 22.72 13.38 7.19
C LYS A 65 23.36 12.02 6.90
N ASN A 66 24.58 11.82 7.36
CA ASN A 66 25.34 10.58 7.17
C ASN A 66 24.70 9.34 7.83
N TYR A 67 23.68 9.54 8.67
CA TYR A 67 22.91 8.50 9.35
C TYR A 67 21.41 8.48 8.98
N TYR A 68 21.01 9.20 7.94
CA TYR A 68 19.61 9.29 7.48
C TYR A 68 19.27 8.26 6.39
N CYS A 69 19.98 7.14 6.30
CA CYS A 69 19.70 6.13 5.27
C CYS A 69 18.26 5.59 5.35
N GLY A 70 17.75 5.33 6.57
CA GLY A 70 16.34 4.95 6.80
C GLY A 70 15.37 6.06 6.40
N PRO A 71 15.48 7.29 6.96
CA PRO A 71 14.64 8.41 6.58
C PRO A 71 14.64 8.74 5.08
N ALA A 72 15.80 8.68 4.42
CA ALA A 72 15.91 8.89 2.98
C ALA A 72 15.22 7.78 2.19
N ALA A 73 15.40 6.52 2.57
CA ALA A 73 14.69 5.40 1.96
C ALA A 73 13.18 5.54 2.09
N LEU A 74 12.68 5.94 3.26
CA LEU A 74 11.25 6.13 3.47
C LEU A 74 10.71 7.36 2.74
N GLN A 75 11.49 8.44 2.60
CA GLN A 75 11.11 9.59 1.76
C GLN A 75 10.89 9.15 0.30
N MET A 76 11.81 8.37 -0.28
CA MET A 76 11.69 7.85 -1.64
C MET A 76 10.39 7.04 -1.84
N VAL A 77 10.05 6.18 -0.87
CA VAL A 77 8.81 5.38 -0.91
C VAL A 77 7.56 6.23 -0.70
N PHE A 78 7.61 7.23 0.18
CA PHE A 78 6.47 8.13 0.41
C PHE A 78 6.15 8.98 -0.82
N ASP A 79 7.18 9.49 -1.50
CA ASP A 79 7.05 10.26 -2.73
C ASP A 79 6.54 9.39 -3.89
N PHE A 80 6.97 8.13 -3.96
CA PHE A 80 6.40 7.17 -4.92
C PHE A 80 4.88 6.99 -4.76
N TYR A 81 4.37 6.92 -3.53
CA TYR A 81 2.93 6.73 -3.29
C TYR A 81 2.11 8.02 -3.22
N GLY A 82 2.74 9.19 -3.13
CA GLY A 82 2.00 10.44 -3.00
C GLY A 82 2.88 11.65 -2.71
N GLU A 83 3.03 11.98 -1.44
CA GLU A 83 3.60 13.26 -1.01
C GLU A 83 5.06 13.12 -0.61
N ASN A 84 5.89 14.07 -1.05
CA ASN A 84 7.27 14.20 -0.60
C ASN A 84 7.33 14.74 0.84
N ILE A 85 7.57 13.83 1.79
CA ILE A 85 7.72 14.17 3.22
C ILE A 85 9.20 14.32 3.56
N SER A 86 9.53 15.36 4.32
CA SER A 86 10.94 15.68 4.60
C SER A 86 11.64 14.62 5.45
N GLN A 87 12.94 14.41 5.20
CA GLN A 87 13.76 13.48 6.01
C GLN A 87 13.86 13.93 7.48
N TYR A 88 13.75 15.22 7.76
CA TYR A 88 13.78 15.73 9.14
C TYR A 88 12.52 15.30 9.92
N GLU A 89 11.35 15.48 9.33
CA GLU A 89 10.10 14.99 9.94
C GLU A 89 10.10 13.47 10.05
N ILE A 90 10.55 12.76 9.01
CA ILE A 90 10.65 11.31 9.05
C ILE A 90 11.61 10.87 10.16
N ALA A 91 12.80 11.46 10.28
CA ALA A 91 13.79 11.08 11.29
C ALA A 91 13.32 11.39 12.71
N ASP A 92 12.62 12.52 12.90
CA ASP A 92 12.06 12.91 14.19
C ASP A 92 10.91 11.98 14.60
N VAL A 93 9.98 11.76 13.68
CA VAL A 93 8.91 10.78 13.86
C VAL A 93 9.54 9.42 14.14
N ALA A 94 10.52 8.97 13.35
CA ALA A 94 11.29 7.72 13.47
C ALA A 94 12.22 7.67 14.70
N ARG A 95 12.18 8.64 15.62
CA ARG A 95 13.01 8.71 16.83
C ARG A 95 14.48 8.29 16.59
N THR A 96 15.05 8.78 15.48
CA THR A 96 16.40 8.44 15.06
C THR A 96 17.40 8.84 16.16
N VAL A 97 18.09 7.88 16.78
CA VAL A 97 18.96 8.13 17.94
C VAL A 97 19.91 6.97 18.28
N PRO A 98 21.14 7.27 18.76
CA PRO A 98 22.04 8.24 18.16
C PRO A 98 22.57 7.65 16.85
N TYR A 99 22.44 8.41 15.75
CA TYR A 99 23.02 8.06 14.45
C TYR A 99 22.52 6.75 13.82
N VAL A 100 21.34 6.27 14.21
CA VAL A 100 20.69 5.10 13.63
C VAL A 100 19.17 5.22 13.72
N THR A 101 18.48 4.61 12.78
CA THR A 101 17.03 4.44 12.79
C THR A 101 16.74 2.95 12.84
N TYR A 102 16.07 2.48 13.89
CA TYR A 102 15.66 1.08 14.02
C TYR A 102 14.47 0.79 13.09
N THR A 103 14.33 -0.47 12.65
CA THR A 103 13.31 -0.85 11.65
C THR A 103 11.88 -0.70 12.18
N ASP A 104 11.67 -0.99 13.45
CA ASP A 104 10.39 -0.80 14.14
C ASP A 104 10.01 0.68 14.24
N GLU A 105 10.99 1.55 14.49
CA GLU A 105 10.81 2.99 14.48
C GLU A 105 10.52 3.54 13.08
N LEU A 106 11.18 2.99 12.05
CA LEU A 106 10.92 3.33 10.65
C LEU A 106 9.51 2.88 10.22
N ARG A 107 9.06 1.69 10.63
CA ARG A 107 7.70 1.20 10.42
C ARG A 107 6.68 2.08 11.15
N ARG A 108 6.96 2.45 12.40
CA ARG A 108 6.08 3.37 13.15
C ARG A 108 6.02 4.74 12.45
N ALA A 109 7.09 5.19 11.79
CA ALA A 109 7.06 6.42 10.99
C ALA A 109 6.14 6.27 9.77
N ALA A 110 6.16 5.12 9.11
CA ALA A 110 5.20 4.82 8.06
C ALA A 110 3.74 4.89 8.55
N HIS A 111 3.44 4.38 9.75
CA HIS A 111 2.09 4.43 10.33
C HIS A 111 1.67 5.80 10.91
N PHE A 112 2.56 6.79 10.95
CA PHE A 112 2.32 8.06 11.64
C PHE A 112 1.16 8.87 11.03
N SER A 113 0.33 9.47 11.87
CA SER A 113 -0.91 10.14 11.45
C SER A 113 -1.20 11.39 12.26
N ASN A 114 -2.23 12.14 11.87
CA ASN A 114 -2.69 13.38 12.52
C ASN A 114 -3.29 13.20 13.92
N ILE A 115 -3.35 11.98 14.45
CA ILE A 115 -3.67 11.69 15.85
C ILE A 115 -2.44 11.26 16.66
N SER A 116 -1.27 11.22 16.02
CA SER A 116 0.01 10.87 16.62
C SER A 116 0.90 12.12 16.69
N THR A 117 1.66 12.24 17.77
CA THR A 117 2.64 13.32 17.94
C THR A 117 4.05 12.73 17.94
N SER A 118 4.99 13.38 17.23
CA SER A 118 6.39 12.94 17.20
C SER A 118 7.04 13.11 18.57
N MET A 119 8.05 12.29 18.85
CA MET A 119 8.78 12.24 20.12
C MET A 119 10.28 12.10 19.88
N GLY A 120 10.76 12.55 18.72
CA GLY A 120 12.16 12.51 18.36
C GLY A 120 12.94 13.68 18.95
N SER A 121 14.18 13.82 18.48
CA SER A 121 15.06 14.94 18.81
C SER A 121 15.76 15.51 17.57
N GLU A 122 15.24 15.18 16.39
CA GLU A 122 15.82 15.61 15.11
C GLU A 122 15.24 16.95 14.64
N MET A 123 14.15 17.40 15.26
CA MET A 123 13.53 18.71 15.06
C MET A 123 13.39 19.50 16.38
N PRO A 124 13.37 20.85 16.34
CA PRO A 124 13.18 21.67 17.54
C PRO A 124 11.78 21.55 18.17
N GLU A 125 10.77 21.29 17.35
CA GLU A 125 9.37 21.18 17.75
C GLU A 125 8.80 19.84 17.27
N ASN A 126 7.91 19.27 18.07
CA ASN A 126 7.21 18.04 17.71
C ASN A 126 6.08 18.35 16.73
N ILE A 127 5.83 17.43 15.81
CA ILE A 127 4.74 17.52 14.83
C ILE A 127 3.59 16.59 15.20
N THR A 128 2.36 16.93 14.78
CA THR A 128 1.19 16.04 14.90
C THR A 128 0.66 15.70 13.51
N GLY A 129 0.97 14.50 13.04
CA GLY A 129 0.92 14.16 11.62
C GLY A 129 2.04 14.82 10.82
N TYR A 130 2.31 14.30 9.61
CA TYR A 130 3.26 14.94 8.71
C TYR A 130 2.67 16.23 8.15
N THR A 131 3.52 17.23 7.90
CA THR A 131 3.08 18.51 7.32
C THR A 131 2.39 18.32 5.98
N ALA A 132 2.98 17.49 5.10
CA ALA A 132 2.43 17.19 3.78
C ALA A 132 1.29 16.15 3.81
N ARG A 133 1.16 15.35 4.89
CA ARG A 133 0.23 14.21 4.90
C ARG A 133 -0.36 13.91 6.29
N LYS A 134 -1.68 13.82 6.34
CA LYS A 134 -2.41 13.56 7.60
C LYS A 134 -2.54 12.09 7.99
N PHE A 135 -2.44 11.15 7.04
CA PHE A 135 -2.59 9.73 7.31
C PHE A 135 -1.32 8.98 6.89
N GLY A 136 -0.86 8.05 7.72
CA GLY A 136 0.26 7.18 7.41
C GLY A 136 -0.08 6.15 6.32
N TYR A 137 0.92 5.35 5.98
CA TYR A 137 0.82 4.20 5.09
C TYR A 137 0.82 2.90 5.89
N ALA A 138 0.13 1.88 5.39
CA ALA A 138 0.26 0.53 5.93
C ALA A 138 1.63 -0.05 5.56
N ALA A 139 2.54 -0.15 6.53
CA ALA A 139 3.84 -0.80 6.37
C ALA A 139 3.95 -2.08 7.19
N PHE A 140 4.68 -3.05 6.65
CA PHE A 140 4.91 -4.36 7.24
C PHE A 140 6.40 -4.71 7.18
N GLU A 141 6.91 -5.33 8.25
CA GLU A 141 8.25 -5.91 8.26
C GLU A 141 8.15 -7.38 7.84
N MET A 142 8.98 -7.78 6.88
CA MET A 142 9.04 -9.16 6.37
C MET A 142 10.47 -9.67 6.45
N GLY A 143 10.65 -10.80 7.14
CA GLY A 143 11.94 -11.49 7.26
C GLY A 143 11.92 -12.85 6.55
N GLY A 144 13.10 -13.36 6.21
CA GLY A 144 13.23 -14.71 5.63
C GLY A 144 12.73 -14.86 4.19
N MET A 145 12.60 -13.76 3.45
CA MET A 145 12.18 -13.79 2.04
C MET A 145 13.25 -14.41 1.14
N THR A 146 12.80 -15.18 0.15
CA THR A 146 13.64 -15.69 -0.93
C THR A 146 13.81 -14.65 -2.03
N LEU A 147 14.77 -14.86 -2.94
CA LEU A 147 14.91 -13.99 -4.12
C LEU A 147 13.67 -14.01 -5.02
N ASP A 148 12.94 -15.12 -5.06
CA ASP A 148 11.73 -15.22 -5.88
C ASP A 148 10.55 -14.47 -5.25
N ASP A 149 10.48 -14.41 -3.91
CA ASP A 149 9.52 -13.55 -3.21
C ASP A 149 9.79 -12.07 -3.52
N LEU A 150 11.07 -11.65 -3.51
CA LEU A 150 11.46 -10.29 -3.85
C LEU A 150 11.09 -9.93 -5.29
N LYS A 151 11.38 -10.83 -6.26
CA LYS A 151 11.00 -10.63 -7.67
C LYS A 151 9.49 -10.52 -7.83
N SER A 152 8.73 -11.39 -7.17
CA SER A 152 7.26 -11.37 -7.21
C SER A 152 6.68 -10.04 -6.73
N LEU A 153 7.26 -9.45 -5.68
CA LEU A 153 6.86 -8.12 -5.20
C LEU A 153 7.27 -7.00 -6.16
N ILE A 154 8.46 -7.10 -6.76
CA ILE A 154 8.93 -6.15 -7.78
C ILE A 154 8.02 -6.17 -9.01
N ASP A 155 7.65 -7.36 -9.51
CA ASP A 155 6.73 -7.57 -10.63
C ASP A 155 5.30 -7.05 -10.36
N GLN A 156 4.99 -6.73 -9.10
CA GLN A 156 3.72 -6.15 -8.65
C GLN A 156 3.81 -4.65 -8.32
N ASP A 157 4.89 -3.97 -8.69
CA ASP A 157 5.13 -2.54 -8.41
C ASP A 157 5.15 -2.18 -6.92
N PHE A 158 5.55 -3.10 -6.05
CA PHE A 158 5.72 -2.79 -4.62
C PHE A 158 7.14 -2.27 -4.34
N PRO A 159 7.35 -0.95 -4.14
CA PRO A 159 8.62 -0.45 -3.63
C PRO A 159 8.85 -0.98 -2.21
N MET A 160 10.07 -1.44 -1.95
CA MET A 160 10.48 -2.02 -0.68
C MET A 160 11.79 -1.43 -0.19
N ILE A 161 11.92 -1.30 1.13
CA ILE A 161 13.16 -0.88 1.78
C ILE A 161 13.90 -2.14 2.21
N LEU A 162 15.04 -2.42 1.57
CA LEU A 162 15.85 -3.60 1.87
C LEU A 162 16.83 -3.31 3.02
N LEU A 163 16.71 -4.06 4.11
CA LEU A 163 17.70 -4.05 5.18
C LEU A 163 18.91 -4.91 4.78
N MET A 164 19.99 -4.24 4.35
CA MET A 164 21.19 -4.92 3.82
C MET A 164 22.00 -5.69 4.88
N ARG A 165 21.83 -5.36 6.16
CA ARG A 165 22.50 -6.05 7.26
C ARG A 165 21.58 -6.11 8.46
N TRP A 166 21.22 -7.33 8.84
CA TRP A 166 20.56 -7.62 10.10
C TRP A 166 21.61 -8.14 11.10
N VAL A 167 21.63 -7.57 12.30
CA VAL A 167 22.47 -8.05 13.41
C VAL A 167 21.53 -8.35 14.58
N PRO A 168 21.47 -9.62 15.06
CA PRO A 168 20.64 -10.01 16.21
C PRO A 168 21.10 -9.39 17.52
#